data_AF-A0A367S3B0-F1
#
_entry.id   AF-A0A367S3B0-F1
#
_cell.length_a   1.000
_cell.length_b   1.000
_cell.length_c   1.000
_cell.angle_alpha   90.00
_cell.angle_beta   90.00
_cell.angle_gamma   90.00
#
_symmetry.space_group_name_H-M   'P 1'
#
loop_
_entity.id
_entity.type
_entity.pdbx_description
1 polymer ?
#
loop_
_entity_poly.entity_id
_entity_poly.type
_entity_poly.pdbx_seq_one_letter_code
_entity_poly.pdbx_strand_id
1 'polypeptide(L)'
;MTDQKSSPSEMIRVPTALIPVVRQLSKLHRQGHTIALLQGLEELISQFDSNIDIDVAPSNKSVLQLEKKLETKLDVITKKLELIERAMASGRYNTARPRSSAYSYQQSQVELQPKANENLAQRLAVSPQSLIAERENKNAQEFISWTRNRDPMSVGWEWNDKQGLYYPVK
;
A
#
# COMPACT_ATOMS: atom_id res chain seq x y z
N MET A 1 49.60 45.29 -14.59
CA MET A 1 49.31 43.88 -14.29
C MET A 1 48.63 43.85 -12.94
N THR A 2 47.33 43.57 -12.89
CA THR A 2 46.54 43.59 -11.66
C THR A 2 46.59 42.20 -11.03
N ASP A 3 47.31 42.09 -9.91
CA ASP A 3 47.31 40.92 -9.04
C ASP A 3 45.89 40.70 -8.49
N GLN A 4 45.17 39.72 -9.04
CA GLN A 4 43.92 39.25 -8.45
C GLN A 4 44.24 38.53 -7.15
N LYS A 5 44.16 39.27 -6.04
CA LYS A 5 44.28 38.71 -4.69
C LYS A 5 43.08 37.80 -4.44
N SER A 6 43.30 36.49 -4.55
CA SER A 6 42.30 35.44 -4.31
C SER A 6 41.67 35.61 -2.92
N SER A 7 40.34 35.56 -2.87
CA SER A 7 39.59 35.62 -1.61
C SER A 7 40.00 34.48 -0.67
N PRO A 8 40.03 34.72 0.66
CA PRO A 8 40.40 33.69 1.63
C PRO A 8 39.46 32.49 1.52
N SER A 9 40.03 31.28 1.48
CA SER A 9 39.28 30.03 1.34
C SER A 9 38.35 29.79 2.52
N GLU A 10 37.12 29.34 2.23
CA GLU A 10 36.12 28.98 3.22
C GLU A 10 36.57 27.77 4.07
N MET A 11 36.45 27.88 5.39
CA MET A 11 36.88 26.83 6.32
C MET A 11 35.81 25.75 6.46
N ILE A 12 35.80 24.80 5.54
CA ILE A 12 34.93 23.62 5.62
C ILE A 12 35.52 22.63 6.63
N ARG A 13 34.68 22.10 7.52
CA ARG A 13 35.10 21.07 8.49
C ARG A 13 35.38 19.76 7.76
N VAL A 14 36.63 19.31 7.82
CA VAL A 14 37.07 18.06 7.21
C VAL A 14 36.78 16.88 8.15
N PRO A 15 36.18 15.78 7.66
CA PRO A 15 36.04 14.54 8.42
C PRO A 15 37.39 14.02 8.94
N THR A 16 37.42 13.48 10.17
CA THR A 16 38.67 13.08 10.85
C THR A 16 39.55 12.13 10.01
N ALA A 17 38.93 11.21 9.27
CA ALA A 17 39.62 10.27 8.40
C ALA A 17 40.36 10.94 7.22
N LEU A 18 39.88 12.09 6.75
CA LEU A 18 40.42 12.79 5.58
C LEU A 18 41.47 13.86 5.93
N ILE A 19 41.62 14.18 7.22
CA ILE A 19 42.59 15.16 7.71
C ILE A 19 44.02 14.93 7.17
N PRO A 20 44.62 13.71 7.21
CA PRO A 20 45.99 13.54 6.76
C PRO A 20 46.17 13.79 5.25
N VAL A 21 45.25 13.30 4.43
CA VAL A 21 45.29 13.45 2.97
C VAL A 21 45.07 14.90 2.57
N VAL A 22 44.05 15.56 3.14
CA VAL A 22 43.74 16.97 2.85
C VAL A 22 44.89 17.90 3.26
N ARG A 23 45.63 17.59 4.34
CA ARG A 23 46.86 18.33 4.72
C ARG A 23 47.96 18.20 3.66
N GLN A 24 48.17 17.01 3.11
CA GLN A 24 49.15 16.77 2.06
C GLN A 24 48.77 17.50 0.76
N LEU A 25 47.52 17.40 0.34
CA LEU A 25 47.00 18.12 -0.83
C LEU A 25 47.08 19.64 -0.65
N SER A 26 46.72 20.15 0.53
CA SER A 26 46.87 21.59 0.83
C SER A 26 48.33 22.06 0.76
N LYS A 27 49.28 21.22 1.19
CA LYS A 27 50.72 21.51 1.06
C LYS A 27 51.14 21.57 -0.40
N LEU A 28 50.73 20.61 -1.24
CA LEU A 28 51.02 20.60 -2.68
C LEU A 28 50.45 21.83 -3.40
N HIS A 29 49.23 22.24 -3.03
CA HIS A 29 48.60 23.45 -3.56
C HIS A 29 49.42 24.71 -3.21
N ARG A 30 49.86 24.86 -1.95
CA ARG A 30 50.69 26.00 -1.53
C ARG A 30 52.06 26.04 -2.19
N GLN A 31 52.60 24.87 -2.59
CA GLN A 31 53.87 24.74 -3.28
C GLN A 31 53.76 24.94 -4.80
N GLY A 32 52.54 25.16 -5.33
CA GLY A 32 52.31 25.34 -6.77
C GLY A 32 52.39 24.04 -7.59
N HIS A 33 52.42 22.87 -6.94
CA HIS A 33 52.47 21.56 -7.60
C HIS A 33 51.07 21.11 -8.01
N THR A 34 50.45 21.83 -8.95
CA THR A 34 49.07 21.59 -9.40
C THR A 34 48.87 20.22 -10.03
N ILE A 35 49.86 19.69 -10.75
CA ILE A 35 49.79 18.35 -11.36
C ILE A 35 49.73 17.26 -10.29
N ALA A 36 50.63 17.31 -9.30
CA ALA A 36 50.65 16.34 -8.21
C ALA A 36 49.39 16.44 -7.33
N LEU A 37 48.83 17.65 -7.19
CA LEU A 37 47.55 17.87 -6.52
C LEU A 37 46.40 17.17 -7.25
N LEU A 38 46.31 17.34 -8.58
CA LEU A 38 45.27 16.72 -9.40
C LEU A 38 45.37 15.19 -9.35
N GLN A 39 46.58 14.65 -9.45
CA GLN A 39 46.83 13.21 -9.31
C GLN A 39 46.40 12.69 -7.94
N GLY A 40 46.75 13.39 -6.86
CA GLY A 40 46.36 12.99 -5.50
C GLY A 40 44.86 13.09 -5.25
N LEU A 41 44.16 14.02 -5.91
CA LEU A 41 42.70 14.10 -5.88
C LEU A 41 42.06 12.93 -6.64
N GLU A 42 42.59 12.60 -7.82
CA GLU A 42 42.12 11.47 -8.64
C GLU A 42 42.30 10.13 -7.90
N GLU A 43 43.44 9.94 -7.24
CA GLU A 43 43.69 8.75 -6.42
C GLU A 43 42.73 8.66 -5.23
N LEU A 44 42.47 9.78 -4.54
CA LEU A 44 41.51 9.82 -3.42
C LEU A 44 40.09 9.47 -3.88
N ILE A 45 39.65 10.00 -5.02
CA ILE A 45 38.32 9.68 -5.60
C ILE A 45 38.27 8.21 -6.02
N SER A 46 39.32 7.68 -6.65
CA SER A 46 39.40 6.27 -7.03
C SER A 46 39.36 5.33 -5.82
N GLN A 47 39.96 5.73 -4.69
CA GLN A 47 39.85 5.00 -3.42
C GLN A 47 38.42 5.02 -2.88
N PHE A 48 37.67 6.11 -3.06
CA PHE A 48 36.25 6.12 -2.73
C PHE A 48 35.46 5.19 -3.65
N ASP A 49 35.65 5.26 -4.96
CA ASP A 49 34.90 4.43 -5.91
C ASP A 49 35.18 2.93 -5.73
N SER A 50 36.44 2.56 -5.46
CA SER A 50 36.81 1.16 -5.15
C SER A 50 36.32 0.67 -3.79
N ASN A 51 36.16 1.55 -2.79
CA ASN A 51 35.53 1.22 -1.52
C ASN A 51 34.00 1.40 -1.54
N ILE A 52 33.44 2.03 -2.57
CA ILE A 52 31.99 2.11 -2.87
C ILE A 52 31.54 0.87 -3.64
N ASP A 53 32.47 -0.02 -4.01
CA ASP A 53 32.20 -1.47 -4.13
C ASP A 53 31.94 -2.10 -2.74
N ILE A 54 31.33 -1.33 -1.82
CA ILE A 54 30.24 -1.84 -0.99
C ILE A 54 29.26 -2.39 -2.02
N ASP A 55 29.47 -3.67 -2.31
CA ASP A 55 28.45 -4.62 -2.68
C ASP A 55 27.12 -3.99 -2.30
N VAL A 56 26.23 -3.81 -3.26
CA VAL A 56 24.80 -3.75 -2.96
C VAL A 56 24.38 -5.15 -2.45
N ALA A 57 25.19 -5.74 -1.56
CA ALA A 57 24.79 -6.59 -0.50
C ALA A 57 23.60 -5.91 0.17
N PRO A 58 22.60 -6.71 0.55
CA PRO A 58 21.28 -6.22 0.85
C PRO A 58 21.32 -5.63 2.27
N SER A 59 21.89 -4.43 2.40
CA SER A 59 22.12 -3.75 3.69
C SER A 59 20.82 -3.33 4.36
N ASN A 60 19.69 -3.53 3.68
CA ASN A 60 18.38 -3.41 4.28
C ASN A 60 17.72 -4.80 4.33
N LYS A 61 17.69 -5.41 5.52
CA LYS A 61 16.83 -6.58 5.83
C LYS A 61 15.39 -6.39 5.34
N SER A 62 14.93 -5.13 5.27
CA SER A 62 13.66 -4.74 4.69
C SER A 62 13.57 -4.98 3.18
N VAL A 63 14.64 -4.74 2.41
CA VAL A 63 14.71 -4.98 0.96
C VAL A 63 14.65 -6.48 0.67
N LEU A 64 15.43 -7.31 1.36
CA LEU A 64 15.32 -8.78 1.24
C LEU A 64 13.93 -9.31 1.59
N GLN A 65 13.30 -8.74 2.61
CA GLN A 65 11.92 -9.10 2.96
C GLN A 65 10.92 -8.65 1.90
N LEU A 66 11.15 -7.50 1.25
CA LEU A 66 10.32 -7.02 0.16
C LEU A 66 10.49 -7.89 -1.09
N GLU A 67 11.71 -8.27 -1.44
CA GLU A 67 12.01 -9.19 -2.54
C GLU A 67 11.33 -10.53 -2.34
N LYS A 68 11.49 -11.15 -1.16
CA LYS A 68 10.80 -12.40 -0.82
C LYS A 68 9.28 -12.27 -0.84
N LYS A 69 8.73 -11.13 -0.38
CA LYS A 69 7.28 -10.84 -0.49
C LYS A 69 6.84 -10.67 -1.93
N LEU A 70 7.69 -10.12 -2.80
CA LEU A 70 7.39 -9.89 -4.19
C LEU A 70 7.38 -11.23 -4.96
N GLU A 71 8.37 -12.10 -4.74
CA GLU A 71 8.41 -13.46 -5.28
C GLU A 71 7.16 -14.26 -4.90
N THR A 72 6.80 -14.28 -3.61
CA THR A 72 5.59 -14.99 -3.15
C THR A 72 4.30 -14.44 -3.77
N LYS A 73 4.21 -13.11 -3.97
CA LYS A 73 3.06 -12.50 -4.64
C LYS A 73 3.01 -12.87 -6.13
N LEU A 74 4.16 -12.91 -6.81
CA LEU A 74 4.24 -13.33 -8.21
C LEU A 74 3.80 -14.78 -8.36
N ASP A 75 4.26 -15.69 -7.50
CA ASP A 75 3.82 -17.10 -7.50
C ASP A 75 2.30 -17.24 -7.33
N VAL A 76 1.71 -16.45 -6.44
CA VAL A 76 0.25 -16.44 -6.24
C VAL A 76 -0.48 -15.92 -7.47
N ILE A 77 0.03 -14.88 -8.13
CA ILE A 77 -0.56 -14.33 -9.36
C ILE A 77 -0.48 -15.38 -10.48
N THR A 78 0.68 -16.03 -10.66
CA THR A 78 0.87 -17.08 -11.66
C THR A 78 -0.12 -18.23 -11.45
N LYS A 79 -0.28 -18.73 -10.22
CA LYS A 79 -1.26 -19.79 -9.91
C LYS A 79 -2.70 -19.35 -10.17
N LYS A 80 -3.05 -18.09 -9.88
CA LYS A 80 -4.38 -17.55 -10.17
C LYS A 80 -4.64 -17.43 -11.66
N LEU A 81 -3.64 -17.00 -12.42
CA LEU A 81 -3.72 -16.94 -13.89
C LEU A 81 -3.89 -18.34 -14.46
N GLU A 82 -3.11 -19.33 -14.00
CA GLU A 82 -3.25 -20.73 -14.44
C GLU A 82 -4.66 -21.28 -14.16
N LEU A 83 -5.25 -20.95 -13.01
CA LEU A 83 -6.62 -21.35 -12.67
C LEU A 83 -7.65 -20.70 -13.62
N ILE A 84 -7.49 -19.40 -13.91
CA ILE A 84 -8.34 -18.67 -14.85
C ILE A 84 -8.19 -19.24 -16.26
N GLU A 85 -6.97 -19.50 -16.71
CA GLU A 85 -6.67 -20.12 -18.00
C GLU A 85 -7.31 -21.51 -18.10
N ARG A 86 -7.21 -22.33 -17.05
CA ARG A 86 -7.86 -23.65 -17.00
C ARG A 86 -9.39 -23.54 -17.04
N ALA A 87 -9.97 -22.56 -16.33
CA ALA A 87 -11.41 -22.30 -16.36
C ALA A 87 -11.86 -21.84 -17.76
N MET A 88 -11.10 -20.98 -18.42
CA MET A 88 -11.39 -20.52 -19.78
C MET A 88 -11.19 -21.61 -20.83
N ALA A 89 -10.16 -22.45 -20.69
CA ALA A 89 -9.91 -23.60 -21.56
C ALA A 89 -11.01 -24.66 -21.44
N SER A 90 -11.58 -24.83 -20.24
CA SER A 90 -12.77 -25.68 -20.03
C SER A 90 -14.07 -25.07 -20.59
N GLY A 91 -14.04 -23.81 -21.04
CA GLY A 91 -15.21 -22.99 -21.36
C GLY A 91 -15.41 -22.65 -22.84
N ARG A 92 -14.90 -23.43 -23.80
CA ARG A 92 -15.19 -23.26 -25.25
C ARG A 92 -15.43 -24.66 -25.85
N TYR A 93 -16.57 -25.05 -26.41
CA TYR A 93 -17.63 -24.37 -27.13
C TYR A 93 -18.96 -25.13 -26.90
N ASN A 94 -20.03 -24.43 -26.51
CA ASN A 94 -21.39 -24.88 -26.83
C ASN A 94 -22.30 -23.66 -26.99
N THR A 95 -22.47 -23.24 -28.25
CA THR A 95 -23.53 -22.36 -28.72
C THR A 95 -24.88 -23.08 -28.86
N ALA A 96 -25.05 -24.24 -28.22
CA ALA A 96 -26.35 -24.84 -28.01
C ALA A 96 -26.87 -24.35 -26.66
N ARG A 97 -27.94 -23.53 -26.67
CA ARG A 97 -28.73 -23.20 -25.48
C ARG A 97 -28.93 -24.48 -24.65
N PRO A 98 -28.25 -24.63 -23.50
CA PRO A 98 -28.53 -25.74 -22.63
C PRO A 98 -29.82 -25.37 -21.92
N ARG A 99 -30.88 -26.15 -22.14
CA ARG A 99 -31.93 -26.32 -21.13
C ARG A 99 -31.26 -26.98 -19.92
N SER A 100 -30.45 -26.23 -19.20
CA SER A 100 -29.82 -26.69 -17.97
C SER A 100 -30.81 -26.39 -16.87
N SER A 101 -31.38 -27.47 -16.33
CA SER A 101 -31.98 -27.50 -15.00
C SER A 101 -31.25 -26.53 -14.09
N ALA A 102 -31.99 -25.57 -13.52
CA ALA A 102 -31.49 -24.73 -12.47
C ALA A 102 -30.98 -25.70 -11.38
N TYR A 103 -29.68 -25.83 -11.25
CA TYR A 103 -29.10 -26.27 -10.00
C TYR A 103 -29.56 -25.22 -9.01
N SER A 104 -30.64 -25.55 -8.30
CA SER A 104 -31.08 -24.86 -7.11
C SER A 104 -29.91 -24.97 -6.15
N TYR A 105 -28.99 -24.00 -6.22
CA TYR A 105 -28.29 -23.59 -5.02
C TYR A 105 -29.41 -23.30 -4.04
N GLN A 106 -29.66 -24.23 -3.13
CA GLN A 106 -30.26 -23.92 -1.87
C GLN A 106 -29.32 -22.87 -1.27
N GLN A 107 -29.58 -21.60 -1.58
CA GLN A 107 -29.17 -20.52 -0.71
C GLN A 107 -29.79 -20.90 0.61
N SER A 108 -28.98 -21.44 1.51
CA SER A 108 -29.32 -21.53 2.92
C SER A 108 -29.84 -20.15 3.25
N GLN A 109 -31.14 -20.03 3.51
CA GLN A 109 -31.73 -18.77 3.92
C GLN A 109 -31.08 -18.47 5.26
N VAL A 110 -29.99 -17.68 5.26
CA VAL A 110 -29.31 -17.30 6.48
C VAL A 110 -30.29 -16.37 7.19
N GLU A 111 -30.99 -16.92 8.16
CA GLU A 111 -31.92 -16.20 9.00
C GLU A 111 -31.13 -15.11 9.72
N LEU A 112 -31.37 -13.86 9.33
CA LEU A 112 -30.65 -12.73 9.87
C LEU A 112 -31.04 -12.57 11.34
N GLN A 113 -30.04 -12.57 12.22
CA GLN A 113 -30.28 -12.33 13.64
C GLN A 113 -30.66 -10.86 13.87
N PRO A 114 -31.45 -10.56 14.91
CA PRO A 114 -31.72 -9.19 15.33
C PRO A 114 -30.43 -8.41 15.58
N LYS A 115 -30.40 -7.13 15.20
CA LYS A 115 -29.21 -6.30 15.25
C LYS A 115 -29.39 -5.09 16.17
N ALA A 116 -28.36 -4.78 16.93
CA ALA A 116 -28.26 -3.50 17.64
C ALA A 116 -28.03 -2.35 16.64
N ASN A 117 -28.33 -1.11 17.09
CA ASN A 117 -28.24 0.09 16.26
C ASN A 117 -26.90 0.26 15.56
N GLU A 118 -25.78 0.05 16.25
CA GLU A 118 -24.43 0.19 15.70
C GLU A 118 -24.16 -0.83 14.58
N ASN A 119 -24.55 -2.09 14.81
CA ASN A 119 -24.35 -3.18 13.86
C ASN A 119 -25.21 -3.02 12.61
N LEU A 120 -26.45 -2.54 12.77
CA LEU A 120 -27.32 -2.24 11.63
C LEU A 120 -26.80 -1.03 10.85
N ALA A 121 -26.36 0.03 11.53
CA ALA A 121 -25.80 1.22 10.91
C ALA A 121 -24.57 0.88 10.03
N GLN A 122 -23.66 0.05 10.53
CA GLN A 122 -22.51 -0.45 9.75
C GLN A 122 -22.96 -1.21 8.50
N ARG A 123 -23.96 -2.09 8.62
CA ARG A 123 -24.47 -2.89 7.49
C ARG A 123 -25.15 -2.03 6.42
N LEU A 124 -25.88 -1.00 6.82
CA LEU A 124 -26.54 -0.05 5.93
C LEU A 124 -25.60 1.05 5.43
N ALA A 125 -24.33 1.03 5.83
CA ALA A 125 -23.31 2.05 5.54
C ALA A 125 -23.74 3.48 5.95
N VAL A 126 -24.38 3.61 7.12
CA VAL A 126 -24.81 4.88 7.71
C VAL A 126 -24.21 5.08 9.11
N SER A 127 -24.22 6.31 9.62
CA SER A 127 -23.80 6.56 11.00
C SER A 127 -24.89 6.11 12.00
N PRO A 128 -24.52 5.62 13.20
CA PRO A 128 -25.51 5.21 14.21
C PRO A 128 -26.48 6.33 14.61
N GLN A 129 -26.01 7.59 14.61
CA GLN A 129 -26.85 8.75 14.89
C GLN A 129 -27.83 9.06 13.74
N SER A 130 -27.38 8.95 12.49
CA SER A 130 -28.25 9.14 11.32
C SER A 130 -29.34 8.07 11.26
N LEU A 131 -29.05 6.84 11.68
CA LEU A 131 -30.04 5.76 11.72
C LEU A 131 -31.15 6.04 12.74
N ILE A 132 -30.80 6.59 13.90
CA ILE A 132 -31.77 7.02 14.92
C ILE A 132 -32.62 8.19 14.40
N ALA A 133 -31.98 9.20 13.80
CA ALA A 133 -32.67 10.36 13.24
C ALA A 133 -33.67 9.95 12.14
N GLU A 134 -33.27 9.03 11.26
CA GLU A 134 -34.15 8.52 10.19
C GLU A 134 -35.29 7.65 10.74
N ARG A 135 -35.08 6.93 11.83
CA ARG A 135 -36.14 6.20 12.54
C ARG A 135 -37.17 7.15 13.13
N GLU A 136 -36.73 8.27 13.71
CA GLU A 136 -37.61 9.24 14.37
C GLU A 136 -38.35 10.14 13.37
N ASN A 137 -37.75 10.38 12.21
CA ASN A 137 -38.32 11.23 11.17
C ASN A 137 -39.32 10.48 10.27
N LYS A 138 -39.13 9.17 10.05
CA LYS A 138 -39.97 8.37 9.13
C LYS A 138 -41.01 7.56 9.87
N ASN A 139 -42.13 7.29 9.19
CA ASN A 139 -43.09 6.30 9.68
C ASN A 139 -42.49 4.88 9.57
N ALA A 140 -42.97 3.93 10.37
CA ALA A 140 -42.40 2.57 10.46
C ALA A 140 -42.29 1.87 9.08
N GLN A 141 -43.31 1.98 8.23
CA GLN A 141 -43.31 1.37 6.88
C GLN A 141 -42.32 2.04 5.92
N GLU A 142 -42.15 3.36 6.03
CA GLU A 142 -41.18 4.11 5.23
C GLU A 142 -39.76 3.79 5.68
N PHE A 143 -39.54 3.64 6.99
CA PHE A 143 -38.27 3.22 7.56
C PHE A 143 -37.88 1.80 7.10
N ILE A 144 -38.82 0.85 7.12
CA ILE A 144 -38.60 -0.51 6.60
C ILE A 144 -38.23 -0.47 5.12
N SER A 145 -38.91 0.34 4.31
CA SER A 145 -38.61 0.48 2.88
C SER A 145 -37.24 1.12 2.63
N TRP A 146 -36.89 2.15 3.43
CA TRP A 146 -35.61 2.85 3.37
C TRP A 146 -34.43 1.94 3.77
N THR A 147 -34.61 1.12 4.81
CA THR A 147 -33.60 0.13 5.23
C THR A 147 -33.47 -0.98 4.18
N ARG A 148 -34.59 -1.48 3.62
CA ARG A 148 -34.61 -2.48 2.56
C ARG A 148 -33.82 -2.05 1.33
N ASN A 149 -33.95 -0.79 0.90
CA ASN A 149 -33.23 -0.28 -0.27
C ASN A 149 -31.71 -0.12 -0.05
N ARG A 150 -31.27 0.03 1.21
CA ARG A 150 -29.85 0.15 1.55
C ARG A 150 -29.19 -1.18 1.92
N ASP A 151 -29.97 -2.16 2.34
CA ASP A 151 -29.45 -3.44 2.77
C ASP A 151 -28.87 -4.24 1.58
N PRO A 152 -27.64 -4.78 1.67
CA PRO A 152 -27.06 -5.58 0.60
C PRO A 152 -27.85 -6.85 0.25
N MET A 153 -28.69 -7.34 1.16
CA MET A 153 -29.58 -8.49 0.95
C MET A 153 -31.03 -8.07 0.69
N SER A 154 -31.29 -6.78 0.52
CA SER A 154 -32.62 -6.21 0.33
C SER A 154 -33.62 -6.62 1.43
N VAL A 155 -33.15 -6.64 2.69
CA VAL A 155 -33.97 -6.93 3.87
C VAL A 155 -34.38 -5.64 4.56
N GLY A 156 -35.67 -5.49 4.83
CA GLY A 156 -36.20 -4.39 5.63
C GLY A 156 -35.93 -4.64 7.11
N TRP A 157 -35.74 -3.59 7.89
CA TRP A 157 -35.48 -3.69 9.33
C TRP A 157 -36.50 -2.86 10.10
N GLU A 158 -37.11 -3.47 11.10
CA GLU A 158 -38.08 -2.84 12.00
C GLU A 158 -37.51 -2.72 13.41
N TRP A 159 -37.76 -1.58 14.06
CA TRP A 159 -37.32 -1.33 15.43
C TRP A 159 -38.34 -1.88 16.43
N ASN A 160 -37.87 -2.62 17.45
CA ASN A 160 -38.70 -3.08 18.54
C ASN A 160 -38.35 -2.35 19.85
N ASP A 161 -39.24 -1.48 20.31
CA ASP A 161 -39.03 -0.67 21.52
C ASP A 161 -38.86 -1.48 22.81
N LYS A 162 -39.40 -2.70 22.87
CA LYS A 162 -39.32 -3.56 24.07
C LYS A 162 -37.95 -4.22 24.23
N GLN A 163 -37.29 -4.50 23.11
CA GLN A 163 -36.01 -5.23 23.10
C GLN A 163 -34.82 -4.34 22.72
N GLY A 164 -35.08 -3.14 22.20
CA GLY A 164 -34.03 -2.21 21.78
C GLY A 164 -33.18 -2.73 20.61
N LEU A 165 -33.76 -3.59 19.77
CA LEU A 165 -33.10 -4.25 18.65
C LEU A 165 -33.92 -4.09 17.37
N TYR A 166 -33.22 -4.16 16.23
CA TYR A 166 -33.81 -4.19 14.91
C TYR A 166 -34.01 -5.61 14.43
N TYR A 167 -35.22 -5.93 13.99
CA TYR A 167 -35.62 -7.24 13.48
C TYR A 167 -35.75 -7.20 11.96
N PRO A 168 -35.30 -8.25 11.26
CA PRO A 168 -35.48 -8.33 9.81
C PRO A 168 -36.95 -8.60 9.47
N VAL A 169 -37.47 -7.82 8.53
CA VAL A 169 -38.81 -7.95 7.95
C VAL A 169 -38.64 -8.26 6.46
N LYS A 170 -39.19 -9.39 6.02
CA LYS A 170 -39.20 -9.80 4.61
C LYS A 170 -40.24 -9.01 3.82
#